data_AF-A0A8K0D4D2-F1
#
_entry.id   AF-A0A8K0D4D2-F1
#
_cell.length_a   1.000
_cell.length_b   1.000
_cell.length_c   1.000
_cell.angle_alpha   90.00
_cell.angle_beta   90.00
_cell.angle_gamma   90.00
#
_symmetry.space_group_name_H-M   'P 1'
#
loop_
_entity.id
_entity.type
_entity.pdbx_description
1 polymer ?
#
loop_
_entity_poly.entity_id
_entity_poly.type
_entity_poly.pdbx_seq_one_letter_code
_entity_poly.pdbx_strand_id
1 'polypeptide(L)'
;MLNTYDIWGDYKNKEFGNDLFNKDYFKSTSELEKYPRVLNFFPVPFEEECLSDDNRRKGVCMNAYECRIQSGSSHGQCALGFGVCCILLTLLSMLFTSILIVIYLLVTTTCDKEVFNNITYFVNPDFPDLSTGMSNCSVTIQKIDPDIAQLRLDFVHFNLGQPNRRTGICDDDAFMLSGGTAKELKLCGVNSGQHAYYDVDNVNDTVTITMNLGSRVLSRLWEVRITQIPFTQRAPSGCLQYHTGTKGVLQTMNFAENGRHLANQEYNICMRQETGMCSIAYEPCHENSFRIGPDTNGVTSTVKVGSGDGSARNMVVCTDKILMPCDSEDLIM
;
A
#
# COMPACT_ATOMS: atom_id res chain seq x y z
N MET A 1 -44.40 43.06 -4.72
CA MET A 1 -45.13 42.59 -3.52
C MET A 1 -44.23 41.62 -2.81
N LEU A 2 -43.63 42.10 -1.71
CA LEU A 2 -42.70 41.36 -0.86
C LEU A 2 -43.50 40.57 0.17
N ASN A 3 -43.09 39.34 0.46
CA ASN A 3 -43.25 38.76 1.80
C ASN A 3 -41.93 38.08 2.16
N THR A 4 -41.20 38.74 3.04
CA THR A 4 -40.05 38.22 3.78
C THR A 4 -40.57 37.36 4.93
N TYR A 5 -40.15 36.11 5.01
CA TYR A 5 -40.39 35.26 6.18
C TYR A 5 -39.16 35.28 7.08
N ASP A 6 -39.38 35.71 8.32
CA ASP A 6 -38.41 35.76 9.41
C ASP A 6 -38.40 34.43 10.16
N ILE A 7 -37.21 33.87 10.39
CA ILE A 7 -36.94 32.49 10.84
C ILE A 7 -36.54 32.46 12.34
N TRP A 8 -36.72 33.54 13.10
CA TRP A 8 -36.39 33.57 14.52
C TRP A 8 -37.63 33.82 15.39
N GLY A 9 -38.47 32.78 15.52
CA GLY A 9 -39.60 32.73 16.45
C GLY A 9 -39.30 31.83 17.66
N ASP A 10 -39.15 32.46 18.82
CA ASP A 10 -38.82 31.91 20.14
C ASP A 10 -39.61 30.65 20.57
N TYR A 11 -38.89 29.68 21.12
CA TYR A 11 -39.45 28.51 21.82
C TYR A 11 -39.92 28.91 23.23
N LYS A 12 -41.22 28.70 23.54
CA LYS A 12 -41.72 28.62 24.91
C LYS A 12 -42.61 27.40 25.14
N ASN A 13 -42.10 26.55 26.04
CA ASN A 13 -42.75 25.57 26.93
C ASN A 13 -44.27 25.42 26.88
N LYS A 14 -44.72 24.17 26.75
CA LYS A 14 -45.85 23.63 27.53
C LYS A 14 -45.80 22.10 27.62
N GLU A 15 -45.53 21.62 28.82
CA GLU A 15 -45.90 20.27 29.30
C GLU A 15 -47.42 20.18 29.47
N PHE A 16 -48.00 18.99 29.26
CA PHE A 16 -48.81 18.24 30.24
C PHE A 16 -49.59 17.09 29.56
N GLY A 17 -49.61 15.92 30.22
CA GLY A 17 -50.83 15.12 30.36
C GLY A 17 -50.87 13.75 29.68
N ASN A 18 -50.65 12.70 30.49
CA ASN A 18 -51.05 11.31 30.24
C ASN A 18 -52.58 11.19 30.08
N ASP A 19 -53.06 10.29 29.22
CA ASP A 19 -53.95 9.18 29.64
C ASP A 19 -54.22 8.15 28.53
N LEU A 20 -54.35 6.90 28.96
CA LEU A 20 -54.55 5.70 28.15
C LEU A 20 -56.04 5.37 27.90
N PHE A 21 -56.26 4.56 26.85
CA PHE A 21 -57.46 3.74 26.51
C PHE A 21 -58.69 4.54 26.01
N ASN A 22 -59.40 4.18 24.93
CA ASN A 22 -59.81 2.86 24.47
C ASN A 22 -60.37 2.91 23.02
N LYS A 23 -60.06 1.87 22.25
CA LYS A 23 -60.87 1.16 21.22
C LYS A 23 -61.80 1.91 20.23
N ASP A 24 -61.46 1.64 18.96
CA ASP A 24 -62.30 0.99 17.94
C ASP A 24 -63.06 1.82 16.88
N TYR A 25 -62.83 1.37 15.63
CA TYR A 25 -63.60 1.47 14.39
C TYR A 25 -63.52 2.72 13.47
N PHE A 26 -62.54 2.63 12.55
CA PHE A 26 -62.58 2.91 11.10
C PHE A 26 -63.87 3.54 10.51
N LYS A 27 -63.73 4.74 9.91
CA LYS A 27 -63.96 4.93 8.45
C LYS A 27 -63.47 6.29 7.92
N SER A 28 -62.54 6.20 6.97
CA SER A 28 -62.46 6.98 5.72
C SER A 28 -62.04 8.46 5.74
N THR A 29 -61.14 8.74 4.78
CA THR A 29 -60.76 10.03 4.19
C THR A 29 -59.95 11.01 5.05
N SER A 30 -58.62 10.98 4.90
CA SER A 30 -57.82 12.20 4.80
C SER A 30 -56.42 11.88 4.26
N GLU A 31 -55.94 12.84 3.50
CA GLU A 31 -54.66 12.99 2.82
C GLU A 31 -53.48 12.30 3.53
N LEU A 32 -52.83 11.36 2.83
CA LEU A 32 -51.47 10.95 3.15
C LEU A 32 -50.57 12.15 2.86
N GLU A 33 -50.30 12.95 3.90
CA GLU A 33 -49.14 13.83 3.93
C GLU A 33 -47.90 12.98 3.61
N LYS A 34 -47.46 13.05 2.36
CA LYS A 34 -46.14 12.56 1.96
C LYS A 34 -45.14 13.45 2.67
N TYR A 35 -44.68 13.00 3.84
CA TYR A 35 -43.42 13.48 4.38
C TYR A 35 -42.37 13.33 3.28
N PRO A 36 -41.64 14.39 2.92
CA PRO A 36 -40.55 14.28 1.96
C PRO A 36 -39.55 13.30 2.55
N ARG A 37 -39.53 12.08 2.03
CA ARG A 37 -38.42 11.17 2.26
C ARG A 37 -37.27 11.77 1.48
N VAL A 38 -36.40 12.49 2.18
CA VAL A 38 -35.10 12.85 1.65
C VAL A 38 -34.47 11.52 1.24
N LEU A 39 -34.38 11.30 -0.07
CA LEU A 39 -33.63 10.18 -0.61
C LEU A 39 -32.21 10.41 -0.11
N ASN A 40 -31.76 9.53 0.78
CA ASN A 40 -30.42 9.59 1.35
C ASN A 40 -29.44 9.16 0.25
N PHE A 41 -29.18 10.05 -0.71
CA PHE A 41 -28.16 9.92 -1.76
C PHE A 41 -26.78 10.31 -1.22
N PHE A 42 -26.48 10.03 0.05
CA PHE A 42 -25.09 9.94 0.45
C PHE A 42 -24.66 8.53 0.04
N PRO A 43 -23.94 8.36 -1.08
CA PRO A 43 -23.24 7.11 -1.28
C PRO A 43 -22.43 6.88 0.00
N VAL A 44 -22.57 5.68 0.57
CA VAL A 44 -21.59 5.21 1.56
C VAL A 44 -20.23 5.48 0.93
N PRO A 45 -19.31 6.22 1.57
CA PRO A 45 -18.05 6.56 0.96
C PRO A 45 -17.34 5.26 0.63
N PHE A 46 -17.42 4.88 -0.64
CA PHE A 46 -16.65 3.80 -1.20
C PHE A 46 -15.38 4.48 -1.70
N GLU A 47 -14.31 4.33 -0.92
CA GLU A 47 -12.99 4.83 -1.28
C GLU A 47 -12.50 4.05 -2.50
N GLU A 48 -12.94 4.46 -3.69
CA GLU A 48 -12.46 3.88 -4.93
C GLU A 48 -11.10 4.49 -5.28
N GLU A 49 -10.09 3.64 -5.45
CA GLU A 49 -8.79 4.08 -5.95
C GLU A 49 -8.95 4.63 -7.37
N CYS A 50 -8.41 5.83 -7.60
CA CYS A 50 -8.37 6.43 -8.93
C CYS A 50 -6.91 6.62 -9.36
N LEU A 51 -6.65 6.50 -10.66
CA LEU A 51 -5.37 6.85 -11.23
C LEU A 51 -5.36 8.34 -11.56
N SER A 52 -4.25 9.03 -11.26
CA SER A 52 -3.98 10.39 -11.74
C SER A 52 -4.04 10.44 -13.26
N ASP A 53 -4.44 11.58 -13.83
CA ASP A 53 -4.35 11.87 -15.27
C ASP A 53 -2.94 11.63 -15.84
N ASP A 54 -1.90 11.83 -15.03
CA ASP A 54 -0.50 11.59 -15.40
C ASP A 54 -0.07 10.11 -15.30
N ASN A 55 -0.97 9.20 -14.89
CA ASN A 55 -0.71 7.79 -14.55
C ASN A 55 0.36 7.55 -13.47
N ARG A 56 0.88 8.60 -12.82
CA ARG A 56 2.02 8.50 -11.89
C ARG A 56 1.63 8.16 -10.46
N ARG A 57 0.45 8.60 -10.04
CA ARG A 57 -0.01 8.49 -8.65
C ARG A 57 -1.42 7.97 -8.61
N LYS A 58 -1.72 7.17 -7.59
CA LYS A 58 -3.09 6.82 -7.25
C LYS A 58 -3.60 7.75 -6.17
N GLY A 59 -4.78 8.32 -6.40
CA GLY A 59 -5.52 9.08 -5.42
C GLY A 59 -6.73 8.29 -4.92
N VAL A 60 -7.54 8.97 -4.12
CA VAL A 60 -8.85 8.48 -3.70
C VAL A 60 -9.91 9.25 -4.46
N CYS A 61 -10.88 8.54 -5.04
CA CYS A 61 -12.01 9.15 -5.69
C CYS A 61 -12.94 9.79 -4.67
N MET A 62 -13.11 11.11 -4.73
CA MET A 62 -13.99 11.85 -3.82
C MET A 62 -14.58 13.08 -4.49
N ASN A 63 -15.48 13.77 -3.80
CA ASN A 63 -16.03 15.02 -4.31
C ASN A 63 -14.93 16.11 -4.38
N ALA A 64 -14.96 16.96 -5.41
CA ALA A 64 -14.04 18.08 -5.56
C ALA A 64 -14.04 19.02 -4.35
N TYR A 65 -15.20 19.18 -3.70
CA TYR A 65 -15.31 19.97 -2.48
C TYR A 65 -14.57 19.33 -1.31
N GLU A 66 -14.72 18.02 -1.11
CA GLU A 66 -14.03 17.26 -0.06
C GLU A 66 -12.52 17.25 -0.30
N CYS A 67 -12.08 17.02 -1.54
CA CYS A 67 -10.68 17.06 -1.92
C CYS A 67 -10.04 18.42 -1.59
N ARG A 68 -10.74 19.52 -1.90
CA ARG A 68 -10.27 20.87 -1.59
C ARG A 68 -10.20 21.14 -0.10
N ILE A 69 -11.17 20.68 0.69
CA ILE A 69 -11.15 20.82 2.15
C ILE A 69 -9.99 20.04 2.78
N GLN A 70 -9.71 18.86 2.25
CA GLN A 70 -8.61 18.03 2.72
C GLN A 70 -7.23 18.56 2.25
N SER A 71 -7.18 19.72 1.58
CA SER A 71 -5.95 20.29 0.99
C SER A 71 -5.31 19.36 -0.05
N GLY A 72 -6.10 18.52 -0.70
CA GLY A 72 -5.69 17.68 -1.80
C GLY A 72 -5.75 18.40 -3.14
N SER A 73 -5.14 17.78 -4.14
CA SER A 73 -5.06 18.26 -5.51
C SER A 73 -5.84 17.33 -6.43
N SER A 74 -6.77 17.88 -7.22
CA SER A 74 -7.55 17.12 -8.19
C SER A 74 -6.69 16.79 -9.42
N HIS A 75 -6.46 15.51 -9.67
CA HIS A 75 -5.67 14.99 -10.77
C HIS A 75 -6.48 14.05 -11.67
N GLY A 76 -7.66 14.49 -12.09
CA GLY A 76 -8.50 13.73 -13.02
C GLY A 76 -9.92 13.52 -12.53
N GLN A 77 -10.72 12.87 -13.37
CA GLN A 77 -12.12 12.56 -13.09
C GLN A 77 -12.26 11.07 -12.72
N CYS A 78 -13.09 10.78 -11.73
CA CYS A 78 -13.41 9.43 -11.29
C CYS A 78 -14.93 9.24 -11.16
N ALA A 79 -15.39 8.02 -10.91
CA ALA A 79 -16.81 7.68 -10.82
C ALA A 79 -17.64 8.25 -11.98
N LEU A 80 -17.24 8.00 -13.24
CA LEU A 80 -17.93 8.48 -14.45
C LEU A 80 -18.12 10.02 -14.53
N GLY A 81 -17.23 10.78 -13.87
CA GLY A 81 -17.26 12.25 -13.87
C GLY A 81 -18.02 12.87 -12.69
N PHE A 82 -18.52 12.06 -11.76
CA PHE A 82 -19.17 12.56 -10.54
C PHE A 82 -18.18 12.88 -9.40
N GLY A 83 -16.93 12.42 -9.51
CA GLY A 83 -15.86 12.71 -8.55
C GLY A 83 -14.58 13.18 -9.21
N VAL A 84 -13.64 13.67 -8.40
CA VAL A 84 -12.27 13.97 -8.84
C VAL A 84 -11.29 13.03 -8.16
N CYS A 85 -10.22 12.70 -8.87
CA CYS A 85 -9.14 11.92 -8.30
C CYS A 85 -8.30 12.79 -7.37
N CYS A 86 -8.52 12.66 -6.06
CA CYS A 86 -7.85 13.50 -5.08
C CYS A 86 -6.53 12.91 -4.64
N ILE A 87 -5.45 13.67 -4.84
CA ILE A 87 -4.11 13.31 -4.36
C ILE A 87 -3.71 14.32 -3.29
N LEU A 88 -3.53 13.83 -2.07
CA LEU A 88 -3.17 14.65 -0.93
C LEU A 88 -1.65 14.76 -0.85
N LEU A 89 -1.14 15.77 -1.55
CA LEU A 89 0.26 16.18 -1.51
C LEU A 89 0.43 17.15 -0.36
N THR A 90 0.68 16.65 0.85
CA THR A 90 0.97 17.57 1.95
C THR A 90 2.44 17.97 1.92
N LEU A 91 2.71 19.17 1.41
CA LEU A 91 3.80 20.01 1.90
C LEU A 91 3.30 20.65 3.19
N LEU A 92 3.87 20.26 4.33
CA LEU A 92 3.56 20.87 5.62
C LEU A 92 3.67 22.40 5.52
N SER A 93 2.57 23.11 5.79
CA SER A 93 2.67 24.33 6.58
C SER A 93 1.82 24.13 7.83
N MET A 94 2.52 23.81 8.92
CA MET A 94 2.11 24.19 10.26
C MET A 94 1.50 25.58 10.20
N LEU A 95 0.20 25.72 10.52
CA LEU A 95 -0.44 26.86 11.17
C LEU A 95 -1.96 26.63 11.17
N PHE A 96 -2.62 27.22 12.15
CA PHE A 96 -4.07 27.30 12.37
C PHE A 96 -4.69 26.26 13.33
N THR A 97 -4.55 26.63 14.61
CA THR A 97 -5.69 26.91 15.53
C THR A 97 -6.74 25.82 15.69
N SER A 98 -6.63 25.07 16.79
CA SER A 98 -7.71 24.76 17.74
C SER A 98 -9.15 24.68 17.20
N ILE A 99 -9.39 23.94 16.12
CA ILE A 99 -10.67 23.29 15.78
C ILE A 99 -10.30 21.89 15.31
N LEU A 100 -10.61 20.93 16.17
CA LEU A 100 -10.22 19.53 16.08
C LEU A 100 -11.11 18.80 15.06
N ILE A 101 -10.87 19.04 13.78
CA ILE A 101 -11.25 18.10 12.71
C ILE A 101 -10.00 17.94 11.84
N VAL A 102 -9.00 17.27 12.40
CA VAL A 102 -7.89 16.72 11.61
C VAL A 102 -8.52 15.56 10.84
N ILE A 103 -8.98 15.81 9.61
CA ILE A 103 -9.28 14.72 8.68
C ILE A 103 -7.92 14.14 8.34
N TYR A 104 -7.56 13.08 9.05
CA TYR A 104 -6.37 12.28 8.84
C TYR A 104 -6.49 11.55 7.50
N LEU A 105 -6.49 12.21 6.36
CA LEU A 105 -6.25 11.55 5.08
C LEU A 105 -4.89 12.02 4.54
N LEU A 106 -3.84 11.70 5.30
CA LEU A 106 -2.48 11.92 4.81
C LEU A 106 -2.16 10.80 3.83
N VAL A 107 -2.14 11.14 2.54
CA VAL A 107 -1.66 10.23 1.49
C VAL A 107 -0.14 10.24 1.43
N THR A 108 0.55 11.28 1.91
CA THR A 108 2.02 11.33 1.94
C THR A 108 2.54 11.49 3.36
N THR A 109 3.54 10.69 3.73
CA THR A 109 4.24 10.79 5.01
C THR A 109 5.74 10.93 4.79
N THR A 110 6.37 11.64 5.72
CA THR A 110 7.82 11.88 5.78
C THR A 110 8.34 11.29 7.09
N CYS A 111 9.60 11.54 7.42
CA CYS A 111 10.24 11.02 8.63
C CYS A 111 9.51 11.40 9.93
N ASP A 112 9.67 10.50 10.92
CA ASP A 112 9.27 10.60 12.32
C ASP A 112 7.77 10.84 12.53
N LYS A 113 6.96 10.23 11.67
CA LYS A 113 5.50 10.30 11.69
C LYS A 113 4.86 8.93 11.82
N GLU A 114 3.61 8.94 12.25
CA GLU A 114 2.77 7.75 12.34
C GLU A 114 1.76 7.73 11.19
N VAL A 115 1.51 6.54 10.64
CA VAL A 115 0.59 6.29 9.54
C VAL A 115 -0.61 5.51 10.05
N PHE A 116 -1.79 6.09 9.87
CA PHE A 116 -3.07 5.50 10.28
C PHE A 116 -3.99 5.18 9.10
N ASN A 117 -3.59 5.54 7.88
CA ASN A 117 -4.45 5.41 6.71
C ASN A 117 -4.00 4.27 5.81
N ASN A 118 -4.98 3.71 5.12
CA ASN A 118 -4.67 2.86 3.98
C ASN A 118 -4.14 3.72 2.83
N ILE A 119 -3.24 3.15 2.03
CA ILE A 119 -2.67 3.81 0.84
C ILE A 119 -1.92 5.09 1.21
N THR A 120 -0.80 4.92 1.91
CA THR A 120 0.09 6.03 2.27
C THR A 120 1.42 5.91 1.52
N TYR A 121 1.90 7.01 0.96
CA TYR A 121 3.19 7.12 0.29
C TYR A 121 4.23 7.66 1.27
N PHE A 122 5.22 6.83 1.57
CA PHE A 122 6.39 7.23 2.32
C PHE A 122 7.45 7.80 1.37
N VAL A 123 7.75 9.07 1.54
CA VAL A 123 8.66 9.83 0.67
C VAL A 123 9.84 10.41 1.44
N ASN A 124 10.91 10.76 0.73
CA ASN A 124 12.01 11.50 1.35
C ASN A 124 11.58 12.90 1.81
N PRO A 125 12.22 13.47 2.85
CA PRO A 125 11.86 14.80 3.37
C PRO A 125 11.89 15.90 2.32
N ASP A 126 12.84 15.81 1.39
CA ASP A 126 13.08 16.81 0.35
C ASP A 126 12.30 16.53 -0.96
N PHE A 127 11.39 15.56 -0.96
CA PHE A 127 10.67 15.14 -2.17
C PHE A 127 9.92 16.32 -2.82
N PRO A 128 9.95 16.48 -4.18
CA PRO A 128 10.48 15.57 -5.20
C PRO A 128 11.97 15.69 -5.47
N ASP A 129 12.68 16.56 -4.75
CA ASP A 129 14.13 16.69 -4.89
C ASP A 129 14.87 15.52 -4.24
N LEU A 130 16.13 15.34 -4.64
CA LEU A 130 16.99 14.28 -4.14
C LEU A 130 17.41 14.60 -2.70
N SER A 131 17.29 13.63 -1.80
CA SER A 131 17.80 13.82 -0.45
C SER A 131 19.30 13.60 -0.41
N THR A 132 20.05 14.63 -0.02
CA THR A 132 21.51 14.59 0.18
C THR A 132 21.90 14.51 1.64
N GLY A 133 20.92 14.57 2.55
CA GLY A 133 21.11 14.63 4.00
C GLY A 133 21.53 13.29 4.62
N MET A 134 22.21 13.39 5.77
CA MET A 134 22.54 12.28 6.66
C MET A 134 21.49 12.23 7.77
N SER A 135 20.38 11.56 7.54
CA SER A 135 19.34 11.41 8.57
C SER A 135 18.75 10.02 8.52
N ASN A 136 18.73 9.36 9.68
CA ASN A 136 17.88 8.20 9.87
C ASN A 136 16.44 8.69 9.88
N CYS A 137 15.60 8.03 9.10
CA CYS A 137 14.22 8.44 8.89
C CYS A 137 13.33 7.25 9.18
N SER A 138 12.54 7.30 10.25
CA SER A 138 11.61 6.22 10.59
C SER A 138 10.16 6.65 10.44
N VAL A 139 9.29 5.68 10.15
CA VAL A 139 7.84 5.85 10.08
C VAL A 139 7.20 4.65 10.75
N THR A 140 6.26 4.91 11.66
CA THR A 140 5.51 3.86 12.35
C THR A 140 4.16 3.70 11.67
N ILE A 141 3.81 2.48 11.30
CA ILE A 141 2.54 2.13 10.68
C ILE A 141 1.67 1.48 11.74
N GLN A 142 0.48 2.04 11.92
CA GLN A 142 -0.56 1.51 12.77
C GLN A 142 -1.60 0.81 11.89
N LYS A 143 -2.07 -0.35 12.36
CA LYS A 143 -3.12 -1.10 11.65
C LYS A 143 -4.41 -0.28 11.66
N ILE A 144 -5.05 -0.14 10.50
CA ILE A 144 -6.35 0.54 10.42
C ILE A 144 -7.47 -0.29 11.05
N ASP A 145 -7.31 -1.61 11.01
CA ASP A 145 -8.30 -2.59 11.41
C ASP A 145 -7.58 -3.86 11.93
N PRO A 146 -8.11 -4.57 12.94
CA PRO A 146 -7.56 -5.85 13.37
C PRO A 146 -7.43 -6.90 12.26
N ASP A 147 -8.31 -6.89 11.26
CA ASP A 147 -8.36 -7.86 10.15
C ASP A 147 -7.23 -7.69 9.12
N ILE A 148 -6.43 -6.63 9.24
CA ILE A 148 -5.23 -6.44 8.43
C ILE A 148 -4.21 -7.52 8.77
N ALA A 149 -3.87 -8.35 7.78
CA ALA A 149 -2.95 -9.47 7.93
C ALA A 149 -1.58 -9.22 7.27
N GLN A 150 -1.53 -8.33 6.26
CA GLN A 150 -0.32 -8.08 5.48
C GLN A 150 -0.19 -6.61 5.10
N LEU A 151 1.04 -6.16 4.96
CA LEU A 151 1.39 -4.90 4.30
C LEU A 151 1.97 -5.20 2.93
N ARG A 152 1.48 -4.47 1.92
CA ARG A 152 2.07 -4.44 0.58
C ARG A 152 2.79 -3.11 0.38
N LEU A 153 4.06 -3.22 0.05
CA LEU A 153 4.92 -2.11 -0.32
C LEU A 153 5.08 -2.11 -1.84
N ASP A 154 4.62 -1.07 -2.51
CA ASP A 154 4.94 -0.83 -3.92
C ASP A 154 6.01 0.26 -3.99
N PHE A 155 7.17 -0.07 -4.58
CA PHE A 155 8.29 0.85 -4.74
C PHE A 155 8.10 1.66 -6.04
N VAL A 156 7.42 2.81 -5.96
CA VAL A 156 7.17 3.66 -7.15
C VAL A 156 8.48 4.22 -7.67
N HIS A 157 9.20 4.92 -6.79
CA HIS A 157 10.58 5.31 -6.99
C HIS A 157 11.39 4.79 -5.82
N PHE A 158 12.48 4.09 -6.09
CA PHE A 158 13.35 3.58 -5.05
C PHE A 158 14.77 3.46 -5.57
N ASN A 159 15.61 4.37 -5.09
CA ASN A 159 17.01 4.45 -5.39
C ASN A 159 17.79 4.82 -4.12
N LEU A 160 18.48 3.83 -3.56
CA LEU A 160 19.40 3.95 -2.43
C LEU A 160 20.81 3.54 -2.84
N GLY A 161 21.79 3.77 -1.96
CA GLY A 161 23.15 3.26 -2.13
C GLY A 161 23.18 1.75 -2.42
N GLN A 162 24.10 1.34 -3.30
CA GLN A 162 24.30 -0.07 -3.65
C GLN A 162 24.89 -0.86 -2.47
N PRO A 163 24.58 -2.17 -2.36
CA PRO A 163 25.18 -3.02 -1.34
C PRO A 163 26.70 -3.13 -1.51
N ASN A 164 27.35 -3.63 -0.47
CA ASN A 164 28.77 -3.94 -0.49
C ASN A 164 29.10 -4.91 -1.63
N ARG A 165 30.07 -4.53 -2.47
CA ARG A 165 30.43 -5.29 -3.67
C ARG A 165 30.89 -6.72 -3.38
N ARG A 166 31.45 -6.99 -2.20
CA ARG A 166 31.99 -8.33 -1.87
C ARG A 166 30.98 -9.18 -1.11
N THR A 167 30.21 -8.60 -0.21
CA THR A 167 29.32 -9.34 0.68
C THR A 167 27.86 -9.33 0.24
N GLY A 168 27.43 -8.37 -0.60
CA GLY A 168 26.03 -8.19 -0.97
C GLY A 168 25.16 -7.60 0.15
N ILE A 169 25.76 -7.20 1.28
CA ILE A 169 25.06 -6.64 2.44
C ILE A 169 24.89 -5.12 2.26
N CYS A 170 23.73 -4.62 2.66
CA CYS A 170 23.43 -3.19 2.71
C CYS A 170 24.05 -2.57 3.99
N ASP A 171 25.33 -2.17 3.90
CA ASP A 171 26.10 -1.62 5.03
C ASP A 171 25.88 -0.12 5.24
N ASP A 172 25.82 0.66 4.15
CA ASP A 172 25.70 2.12 4.17
C ASP A 172 24.23 2.57 4.18
N ASP A 173 23.55 2.47 3.05
CA ASP A 173 22.13 2.82 2.91
C ASP A 173 21.28 1.55 3.00
N ALA A 174 20.30 1.54 3.88
CA ALA A 174 19.39 0.41 4.05
C ALA A 174 17.96 0.88 4.36
N PHE A 175 17.01 0.38 3.57
CA PHE A 175 15.62 0.31 3.93
C PHE A 175 15.43 -0.90 4.84
N MET A 176 14.85 -0.70 6.01
CA MET A 176 14.55 -1.75 6.98
C MET A 176 13.09 -1.67 7.36
N LEU A 177 12.41 -2.80 7.31
CA LEU A 177 11.03 -2.94 7.79
C LEU A 177 11.05 -4.00 8.88
N SER A 178 10.67 -3.58 10.08
CA SER A 178 10.65 -4.41 11.28
C SER A 178 9.33 -4.21 12.03
N GLY A 179 8.85 -5.25 12.70
CA GLY A 179 7.62 -5.21 13.49
C GLY A 179 6.80 -6.48 13.32
N GLY A 180 6.02 -6.83 14.34
CA GLY A 180 5.31 -8.11 14.38
C GLY A 180 6.23 -9.30 14.65
N THR A 181 5.74 -10.47 14.25
CA THR A 181 6.42 -11.79 14.30
C THR A 181 7.28 -12.06 13.07
N ALA A 182 7.11 -11.28 12.00
CA ALA A 182 7.82 -11.45 10.74
C ALA A 182 9.30 -11.06 10.84
N LYS A 183 10.12 -11.72 10.02
CA LYS A 183 11.55 -11.43 9.91
C LYS A 183 11.76 -10.05 9.29
N GLU A 184 12.71 -9.29 9.82
CA GLU A 184 13.09 -7.98 9.28
C GLU A 184 13.43 -8.05 7.79
N LEU A 185 12.80 -7.18 7.00
CA LEU A 185 13.08 -7.02 5.58
C LEU A 185 14.08 -5.88 5.39
N LYS A 186 15.26 -6.19 4.85
CA LYS A 186 16.34 -5.22 4.60
C LYS A 186 16.67 -5.11 3.11
N LEU A 187 16.50 -3.92 2.53
CA LEU A 187 16.68 -3.65 1.10
C LEU A 187 17.61 -2.46 0.85
N CYS A 188 18.32 -2.46 -0.27
CA CYS A 188 19.10 -1.32 -0.76
C CYS A 188 19.25 -1.39 -2.29
N GLY A 189 19.90 -0.38 -2.87
CA GLY A 189 20.06 -0.26 -4.33
C GLY A 189 18.78 0.21 -5.04
N VAL A 190 18.54 -0.30 -6.25
CA VAL A 190 17.46 0.17 -7.14
C VAL A 190 16.33 -0.85 -7.21
N ASN A 191 15.14 -0.47 -6.74
CA ASN A 191 13.96 -1.35 -6.69
C ASN A 191 12.70 -0.70 -7.29
N SER A 192 12.87 0.36 -8.07
CA SER A 192 11.73 1.07 -8.69
C SER A 192 10.90 0.12 -9.56
N GLY A 193 9.58 0.18 -9.43
CA GLY A 193 8.62 -0.69 -10.13
C GLY A 193 8.47 -2.09 -9.54
N GLN A 194 9.14 -2.41 -8.43
CA GLN A 194 8.96 -3.68 -7.71
C GLN A 194 8.00 -3.52 -6.53
N HIS A 195 7.60 -4.64 -5.94
CA HIS A 195 6.79 -4.67 -4.73
C HIS A 195 7.28 -5.72 -3.74
N ALA A 196 6.90 -5.58 -2.48
CA ALA A 196 7.17 -6.53 -1.42
C ALA A 196 5.94 -6.70 -0.50
N TYR A 197 5.74 -7.91 0.00
CA TYR A 197 4.73 -8.25 1.00
C TYR A 197 5.40 -8.50 2.35
N TYR A 198 4.72 -8.10 3.42
CA TYR A 198 5.19 -8.26 4.79
C TYR A 198 4.02 -8.71 5.68
N ASP A 199 4.19 -9.85 6.34
CA ASP A 199 3.18 -10.45 7.22
C ASP A 199 3.09 -9.69 8.56
N VAL A 200 1.86 -9.43 9.02
CA VAL A 200 1.57 -8.72 10.27
C VAL A 200 0.51 -9.51 11.05
N ASP A 201 0.95 -10.42 11.91
CA ASP A 201 0.05 -11.40 12.56
C ASP A 201 -0.72 -10.83 13.77
N ASN A 202 -0.19 -9.84 14.50
CA ASN A 202 -0.77 -9.39 15.77
C ASN A 202 -1.30 -7.95 15.70
N VAL A 203 -2.43 -7.69 16.38
CA VAL A 203 -3.14 -6.40 16.37
C VAL A 203 -2.38 -5.31 17.13
N ASN A 204 -1.56 -5.69 18.12
CA ASN A 204 -0.83 -4.73 18.96
C ASN A 204 0.60 -4.45 18.49
N ASP A 205 1.07 -5.16 17.46
CA ASP A 205 2.45 -5.01 17.02
C ASP A 205 2.54 -3.83 16.05
N THR A 206 3.31 -2.82 16.44
CA THR A 206 3.62 -1.69 15.58
C THR A 206 4.64 -2.11 14.52
N VAL A 207 4.41 -1.70 13.28
CA VAL A 207 5.36 -1.94 12.20
C VAL A 207 6.13 -0.66 11.91
N THR A 208 7.45 -0.71 11.96
CA THR A 208 8.32 0.45 11.74
C THR A 208 9.13 0.26 10.47
N ILE A 209 9.00 1.23 9.56
CA ILE A 209 9.91 1.41 8.44
C ILE A 209 11.03 2.35 8.89
N THR A 210 12.28 1.96 8.69
CA THR A 210 13.46 2.76 9.02
C THR A 210 14.37 2.86 7.81
N MET A 211 14.65 4.08 7.36
CA MET A 211 15.72 4.37 6.40
C MET A 211 16.96 4.70 7.21
N ASN A 212 17.92 3.80 7.21
CA ASN A 212 19.26 4.07 7.71
C ASN A 212 20.10 4.57 6.54
N LEU A 213 20.53 5.83 6.59
CA LEU A 213 21.24 6.49 5.50
C LEU A 213 22.68 6.75 5.92
N GLY A 214 23.63 6.23 5.14
CA GLY A 214 25.06 6.37 5.39
C GLY A 214 25.56 7.81 5.23
N SER A 215 26.81 8.05 5.61
CA SER A 215 27.47 9.36 5.54
C SER A 215 27.92 9.78 4.13
N ARG A 216 27.82 8.88 3.14
CA ARG A 216 28.21 9.18 1.76
C ARG A 216 27.15 10.02 1.07
N VAL A 217 27.58 11.09 0.41
CA VAL A 217 26.67 11.92 -0.41
C VAL A 217 26.33 11.16 -1.68
N LEU A 218 25.15 10.56 -1.69
CA LEU A 218 24.56 9.87 -2.84
C LEU A 218 23.22 10.52 -3.19
N SER A 219 22.85 10.47 -4.46
CA SER A 219 21.52 10.88 -4.92
C SER A 219 20.49 9.84 -4.49
N ARG A 220 19.80 10.08 -3.38
CA ARG A 220 18.77 9.19 -2.83
C ARG A 220 17.38 9.71 -3.18
N LEU A 221 16.51 8.80 -3.60
CA LEU A 221 15.11 9.08 -3.88
C LEU A 221 14.29 7.87 -3.50
N TRP A 222 13.26 8.06 -2.68
CA TRP A 222 12.29 7.02 -2.39
C TRP A 222 10.87 7.60 -2.34
N GLU A 223 9.96 6.83 -2.91
CA GLU A 223 8.51 6.99 -2.89
C GLU A 223 7.94 5.58 -2.81
N VAL A 224 7.60 5.16 -1.59
CA VAL A 224 7.11 3.80 -1.28
C VAL A 224 5.64 3.90 -0.93
N ARG A 225 4.78 3.27 -1.72
CA ARG A 225 3.35 3.18 -1.43
C ARG A 225 3.10 1.99 -0.51
N ILE A 226 2.48 2.26 0.63
CA ILE A 226 2.15 1.29 1.67
C ILE A 226 0.65 1.06 1.60
N THR A 227 0.25 -0.19 1.37
CA THR A 227 -1.15 -0.64 1.34
C THR A 227 -1.35 -1.69 2.41
N GLN A 228 -2.37 -1.51 3.26
CA GLN A 228 -2.75 -2.49 4.26
C GLN A 228 -3.75 -3.47 3.64
N ILE A 229 -3.45 -4.76 3.68
CA ILE A 229 -4.23 -5.82 3.03
C ILE A 229 -4.99 -6.62 4.10
N PRO A 230 -6.33 -6.72 3.98
CA PRO A 230 -7.13 -7.55 4.88
C PRO A 230 -6.88 -9.03 4.60
N PHE A 231 -7.17 -9.88 5.59
CA PHE A 231 -6.97 -11.33 5.50
C PHE A 231 -7.55 -11.98 4.23
N THR A 232 -8.70 -11.50 3.74
CA THR A 232 -9.38 -12.05 2.55
C THR A 232 -8.64 -11.86 1.24
N GLN A 233 -7.73 -10.89 1.16
CA GLN A 233 -6.97 -10.55 -0.06
C GLN A 233 -5.46 -10.76 0.11
N ARG A 234 -5.06 -11.47 1.17
CA ARG A 234 -3.65 -11.70 1.49
C ARG A 234 -2.95 -12.52 0.41
N ALA A 235 -1.68 -12.22 0.19
CA ALA A 235 -0.79 -13.15 -0.48
C ALA A 235 -0.57 -14.38 0.42
N PRO A 236 -0.22 -15.54 -0.15
CA PRO A 236 0.13 -16.71 0.65
C PRO A 236 1.28 -16.40 1.62
N SER A 237 1.23 -16.97 2.82
CA SER A 237 2.21 -16.68 3.88
C SER A 237 3.64 -17.03 3.47
N GLY A 238 4.60 -16.19 3.83
CA GLY A 238 6.01 -16.39 3.49
C GLY A 238 6.40 -16.02 2.05
N CYS A 239 5.49 -15.43 1.28
CA CYS A 239 5.76 -14.86 -0.04
C CYS A 239 6.25 -13.42 0.07
N LEU A 240 7.49 -13.14 -0.30
CA LEU A 240 8.01 -11.76 -0.32
C LEU A 240 7.51 -10.99 -1.55
N GLN A 241 7.47 -11.65 -2.72
CA GLN A 241 6.82 -11.10 -3.90
C GLN A 241 5.65 -12.00 -4.29
N TYR A 242 4.50 -11.40 -4.59
CA TYR A 242 3.36 -12.13 -5.11
C TYR A 242 2.92 -11.54 -6.45
N HIS A 243 2.99 -12.33 -7.51
CA HIS A 243 2.62 -11.90 -8.85
C HIS A 243 1.29 -12.52 -9.26
N THR A 244 0.50 -11.73 -9.97
CA THR A 244 -0.80 -12.10 -10.51
C THR A 244 -0.84 -11.76 -11.99
N GLY A 245 -1.75 -12.38 -12.73
CA GLY A 245 -1.90 -12.21 -14.17
C GLY A 245 -1.35 -13.38 -14.98
N THR A 246 -1.68 -13.39 -16.27
CA THR A 246 -1.33 -14.49 -17.18
C THR A 246 0.10 -14.40 -17.74
N LYS A 247 0.72 -13.21 -17.65
CA LYS A 247 2.08 -12.92 -18.10
C LYS A 247 2.70 -11.86 -17.19
N GLY A 248 4.00 -11.96 -16.94
CA GLY A 248 4.74 -11.01 -16.12
C GLY A 248 6.24 -11.22 -16.23
N VAL A 249 7.01 -10.34 -15.61
CA VAL A 249 8.48 -10.42 -15.55
C VAL A 249 8.88 -10.62 -14.11
N LEU A 250 9.79 -11.57 -13.88
CA LEU A 250 10.36 -11.83 -12.57
C LEU A 250 11.76 -11.27 -12.51
N GLN A 251 12.02 -10.54 -11.45
CA GLN A 251 13.31 -9.93 -11.20
C GLN A 251 13.62 -10.01 -9.71
N THR A 252 14.90 -10.05 -9.41
CA THR A 252 15.38 -9.98 -8.04
C THR A 252 15.31 -8.54 -7.54
N MET A 253 15.30 -8.36 -6.22
CA MET A 253 15.59 -7.05 -5.65
C MET A 253 16.98 -6.59 -6.10
N ASN A 254 17.12 -5.28 -6.30
CA ASN A 254 18.30 -4.62 -6.82
C ASN A 254 18.77 -5.13 -8.20
N PHE A 255 17.83 -5.49 -9.08
CA PHE A 255 18.13 -5.87 -10.46
C PHE A 255 18.46 -4.64 -11.32
N ALA A 256 19.74 -4.43 -11.62
CA ALA A 256 20.26 -3.35 -12.46
C ALA A 256 21.57 -3.80 -13.15
N GLU A 257 22.08 -3.05 -14.14
CA GLU A 257 23.32 -3.41 -14.86
C GLU A 257 24.54 -3.63 -13.94
N ASN A 258 24.65 -2.83 -12.87
CA ASN A 258 25.65 -2.99 -11.81
C ASN A 258 25.04 -3.49 -10.49
N GLY A 259 23.79 -3.93 -10.55
CA GLY A 259 23.03 -4.47 -9.44
C GLY A 259 23.63 -5.80 -8.97
N ARG A 260 23.44 -6.08 -7.68
CA ARG A 260 23.88 -7.32 -7.06
C ARG A 260 22.74 -7.88 -6.25
N HIS A 261 22.62 -9.21 -6.27
CA HIS A 261 21.70 -9.91 -5.38
C HIS A 261 22.03 -9.56 -3.93
N LEU A 262 21.00 -9.19 -3.18
CA LEU A 262 21.16 -8.80 -1.79
C LEU A 262 21.44 -10.04 -0.93
N ALA A 263 22.34 -9.90 0.02
CA ALA A 263 22.64 -10.96 0.98
C ALA A 263 21.60 -11.03 2.10
N ASN A 264 21.55 -12.19 2.77
CA ASN A 264 20.69 -12.48 3.92
C ASN A 264 19.18 -12.32 3.66
N GLN A 265 18.78 -12.33 2.39
CA GLN A 265 17.38 -12.41 2.01
C GLN A 265 16.89 -13.85 2.10
N GLU A 266 15.60 -14.01 2.33
CA GLU A 266 14.88 -15.26 2.10
C GLU A 266 13.87 -14.96 1.01
N TYR A 267 14.34 -15.05 -0.23
CA TYR A 267 13.69 -14.46 -1.39
C TYR A 267 12.70 -15.45 -2.00
N ASN A 268 11.47 -15.42 -1.49
CA ASN A 268 10.36 -16.24 -1.97
C ASN A 268 9.48 -15.44 -2.94
N ILE A 269 9.50 -15.81 -4.22
CA ILE A 269 8.58 -15.27 -5.23
C ILE A 269 7.43 -16.25 -5.42
N CYS A 270 6.21 -15.78 -5.25
CA CYS A 270 5.00 -16.56 -5.39
C CYS A 270 4.17 -16.12 -6.58
N MET A 271 3.51 -17.09 -7.21
CA MET A 271 2.64 -16.88 -8.36
C MET A 271 1.22 -17.32 -8.07
N ARG A 272 0.24 -16.47 -8.35
CA ARG A 272 -1.15 -16.91 -8.33
C ARG A 272 -1.42 -17.83 -9.51
N GLN A 273 -2.12 -18.94 -9.26
CA GLN A 273 -2.68 -19.73 -10.33
C GLN A 273 -3.92 -19.01 -10.91
N GLU A 274 -3.87 -18.66 -12.20
CA GLU A 274 -5.02 -18.05 -12.89
C GLU A 274 -6.06 -19.10 -13.29
N THR A 275 -7.32 -18.68 -13.39
CA THR A 275 -8.42 -19.56 -13.78
C THR A 275 -8.18 -20.14 -15.18
N GLY A 276 -8.32 -21.46 -15.30
CA GLY A 276 -8.09 -22.18 -16.56
C GLY A 276 -6.62 -22.41 -16.92
N MET A 277 -5.67 -22.06 -16.04
CA MET A 277 -4.23 -22.32 -16.22
C MET A 277 -3.73 -23.38 -15.23
N CYS A 278 -2.88 -24.30 -15.69
CA CYS A 278 -2.33 -25.40 -14.87
C CYS A 278 -0.80 -25.37 -14.74
N SER A 279 -0.11 -24.53 -15.51
CA SER A 279 1.35 -24.44 -15.50
C SER A 279 1.82 -23.06 -15.91
N ILE A 280 3.04 -22.71 -15.51
CA ILE A 280 3.73 -21.49 -15.94
C ILE A 280 4.91 -21.91 -16.80
N ALA A 281 5.07 -21.25 -17.95
CA ALA A 281 6.26 -21.35 -18.77
C ALA A 281 7.18 -20.18 -18.44
N TYR A 282 8.45 -20.46 -18.14
CA TYR A 282 9.46 -19.45 -17.88
C TYR A 282 10.40 -19.31 -19.08
N GLU A 283 10.73 -18.07 -19.43
CA GLU A 283 11.68 -17.75 -20.48
C GLU A 283 12.67 -16.68 -19.97
N PRO A 284 13.99 -16.84 -20.18
CA PRO A 284 14.95 -15.82 -19.79
C PRO A 284 14.75 -14.54 -20.62
N CYS A 285 14.64 -13.40 -19.95
CA CYS A 285 14.53 -12.10 -20.62
C CYS A 285 15.86 -11.65 -21.26
N HIS A 286 16.99 -12.17 -20.78
CA HIS A 286 18.33 -11.87 -21.28
C HIS A 286 19.23 -13.10 -21.20
N GLU A 287 20.30 -13.15 -21.99
CA GLU A 287 21.27 -14.26 -22.00
C GLU A 287 21.95 -14.50 -20.64
N ASN A 288 22.02 -13.46 -19.81
CA ASN A 288 22.62 -13.44 -18.48
C ASN A 288 21.59 -13.56 -17.35
N SER A 289 20.31 -13.77 -17.67
CA SER A 289 19.27 -14.01 -16.67
C SER A 289 19.51 -15.33 -15.94
N PHE A 290 19.11 -15.40 -14.67
CA PHE A 290 19.13 -16.66 -13.93
C PHE A 290 18.20 -17.68 -14.60
N ARG A 291 18.60 -18.95 -14.58
CA ARG A 291 17.83 -20.04 -15.19
C ARG A 291 17.03 -20.78 -14.14
N ILE A 292 15.76 -21.04 -14.43
CA ILE A 292 14.87 -21.82 -13.58
C ILE A 292 14.84 -23.25 -14.15
N GLY A 293 15.49 -24.18 -13.46
CA GLY A 293 15.54 -25.60 -13.82
C GLY A 293 16.96 -26.13 -14.11
N PRO A 294 17.14 -27.45 -14.06
CA PRO A 294 18.43 -28.08 -14.37
C PRO A 294 18.81 -27.87 -15.84
N ASP A 295 20.11 -27.74 -16.12
CA ASP A 295 20.62 -27.64 -17.48
C ASP A 295 20.29 -28.94 -18.23
N THR A 296 19.41 -28.86 -19.23
CA THR A 296 19.05 -30.02 -20.07
C THR A 296 20.15 -30.39 -21.06
N ASN A 297 21.22 -29.60 -21.14
CA ASN A 297 22.40 -29.94 -21.91
C ASN A 297 23.40 -30.70 -21.02
N GLY A 298 23.19 -32.02 -20.96
CA GLY A 298 24.20 -32.93 -20.44
C GLY A 298 25.56 -32.67 -21.09
N VAL A 299 26.60 -32.68 -20.25
CA VAL A 299 28.01 -32.76 -20.64
C VAL A 299 28.58 -31.47 -21.25
N THR A 300 28.92 -30.50 -20.40
CA THR A 300 30.25 -29.84 -20.40
C THR A 300 30.37 -28.93 -19.18
N SER A 301 31.46 -29.10 -18.42
CA SER A 301 31.79 -28.40 -17.17
C SER A 301 32.10 -26.90 -17.32
N THR A 302 31.35 -26.18 -18.15
CA THR A 302 31.34 -24.71 -18.13
C THR A 302 30.12 -24.29 -17.31
N VAL A 303 30.34 -24.00 -16.02
CA VAL A 303 29.33 -23.34 -15.18
C VAL A 303 28.98 -22.03 -15.87
N LYS A 304 27.83 -21.99 -16.56
CA LYS A 304 27.32 -20.76 -17.15
C LYS A 304 26.84 -19.85 -16.03
N VAL A 305 27.17 -18.57 -16.14
CA VAL A 305 26.73 -17.54 -15.19
C VAL A 305 25.21 -17.63 -15.05
N GLY A 306 24.70 -17.85 -13.83
CA GLY A 306 23.26 -17.96 -13.55
C GLY A 306 22.69 -19.37 -13.42
N SER A 307 23.50 -20.43 -13.60
CA SER A 307 23.09 -21.80 -13.22
C SER A 307 23.46 -22.06 -11.75
N GLY A 308 22.48 -22.43 -10.93
CA GLY A 308 22.64 -22.78 -9.51
C GLY A 308 23.41 -24.08 -9.23
N ASP A 309 24.20 -24.57 -10.18
CA ASP A 309 25.02 -25.78 -10.05
C ASP A 309 26.50 -25.40 -9.87
N GLY A 310 26.78 -24.77 -8.72
CA GLY A 310 28.13 -24.65 -8.20
C GLY A 310 28.36 -25.77 -7.19
N SER A 311 29.36 -26.63 -7.41
CA SER A 311 29.76 -27.65 -6.43
C SER A 311 29.93 -27.04 -5.04
N ALA A 312 28.98 -27.36 -4.16
CA ALA A 312 28.81 -26.78 -2.84
C ALA A 312 30.02 -27.10 -1.95
N ARG A 313 30.90 -26.11 -1.75
CA ARG A 313 31.69 -26.03 -0.52
C ARG A 313 30.89 -25.23 0.49
N ASN A 314 30.18 -25.92 1.39
CA ASN A 314 29.53 -25.35 2.58
C ASN A 314 28.80 -24.02 2.34
N MET A 315 28.01 -23.93 1.27
CA MET A 315 27.04 -22.84 1.16
C MET A 315 25.85 -23.25 2.03
N VAL A 316 25.55 -22.47 3.07
CA VAL A 316 24.26 -22.53 3.76
C VAL A 316 23.19 -22.60 2.67
N VAL A 317 22.31 -23.61 2.73
CA VAL A 317 21.28 -23.86 1.73
C VAL A 317 20.58 -22.54 1.41
N CYS A 318 20.74 -22.04 0.19
CA CYS A 318 20.01 -20.86 -0.28
C CYS A 318 18.53 -21.25 -0.31
N THR A 319 17.72 -20.58 0.50
CA THR A 319 16.28 -20.84 0.63
C THR A 319 15.43 -20.08 -0.40
N ASP A 320 16.08 -19.25 -1.24
CA ASP A 320 15.44 -18.51 -2.31
C ASP A 320 14.75 -19.47 -3.30
N LYS A 321 13.46 -19.25 -3.55
CA LYS A 321 12.64 -20.14 -4.38
C LYS A 321 11.54 -19.38 -5.08
N ILE A 322 11.14 -19.90 -6.23
CA ILE A 322 9.93 -19.50 -6.93
C ILE A 322 8.90 -20.60 -6.69
N LEU A 323 7.75 -20.25 -6.13
CA LEU A 323 6.67 -21.19 -5.84
C LEU A 323 5.36 -20.79 -6.50
N MET A 324 4.63 -21.80 -6.94
CA MET A 324 3.20 -21.68 -7.19
C MET A 324 2.53 -22.35 -5.98
N PRO A 325 2.07 -21.58 -4.99
CA PRO A 325 1.26 -22.15 -3.92
C PRO A 325 0.00 -22.74 -4.55
N CYS A 326 -0.28 -24.00 -4.23
CA CYS A 326 -1.60 -24.55 -4.49
C CYS A 326 -2.60 -23.74 -3.67
N ASP A 327 -3.79 -23.47 -4.20
CA ASP A 327 -4.95 -23.09 -3.39
C ASP A 327 -5.30 -24.29 -2.47
N SER A 328 -4.47 -24.55 -1.46
CA SER A 328 -4.68 -25.61 -0.48
C SER A 328 -5.04 -24.98 0.86
N GLU A 329 -6.34 -25.01 1.14
CA GLU A 329 -7.02 -25.02 2.46
C GLU A 329 -6.85 -23.83 3.43
N ASP A 330 -5.86 -22.95 3.27
CA ASP A 330 -5.64 -21.80 4.19
C ASP A 330 -6.62 -20.62 4.00
N LEU A 331 -7.56 -20.74 3.06
CA LEU A 331 -8.68 -19.80 2.83
C LEU A 331 -10.03 -20.36 3.33
N ILE A 332 -10.04 -21.51 4.03
CA ILE A 332 -11.26 -22.19 4.51
C ILE A 332 -11.30 -22.34 6.04
N MET A 333 -10.50 -21.59 6.80
CA MET A 333 -10.63 -21.55 8.26
C MET A 333 -11.11 -20.20 8.78
#